data_AF-A0AAD5Q9U6-F1
#
_entry.id   AF-A0AAD5Q9U6-F1
#
_cell.length_a   1.000
_cell.length_b   1.000
_cell.length_c   1.000
_cell.angle_alpha   90.00
_cell.angle_beta   90.00
_cell.angle_gamma   90.00
#
_symmetry.space_group_name_H-M   'P 1'
#
loop_
_entity.id
_entity.type
_entity.pdbx_description
1 polymer ?
#
loop_
_entity_poly.entity_id
_entity_poly.type
_entity_poly.pdbx_seq_one_letter_code
_entity_poly.pdbx_strand_id
1 'polypeptide(L)'
;MAATTTCPLLLQSQALIDALGYIDTEYNDPKAQQVVQHMIRAEMTTFAPSASYLDFLPDYEPTFEGHPRLQSEYRRVKANVPLTAIDLNRYHVKEPAGAHADSVDAWEGAVRKLQVSVQQQSDRVTNLELQQAYGSKLWKVRASMLDGMSAQCDKALQDTRAASEATNVKRKQEQLLNAPKLQSYQRKLLDLVEKNDAIQRATEKQEQRHKKARLNADAQA
;
A
#
# COMPACT_ATOMS: atom_id res chain seq x y z
N MET A 1 -16.69 -12.66 -13.95
CA MET A 1 -16.77 -11.20 -14.19
C MET A 1 -15.64 -10.57 -13.39
N ALA A 2 -14.72 -9.86 -14.04
CA ALA A 2 -13.62 -9.21 -13.31
C ALA A 2 -14.23 -8.13 -12.40
N ALA A 3 -14.15 -8.31 -11.08
CA ALA A 3 -14.58 -7.32 -10.13
C ALA A 3 -13.79 -6.03 -10.39
N THR A 4 -14.49 -4.94 -10.64
CA THR A 4 -13.92 -3.61 -10.77
C THR A 4 -13.26 -3.27 -9.43
N THR A 5 -11.95 -3.45 -9.32
CA THR A 5 -11.16 -3.11 -8.12
C THR A 5 -11.07 -1.60 -7.88
N THR A 6 -11.65 -0.80 -8.78
CA THR A 6 -11.71 0.65 -8.66
C THR A 6 -12.82 1.05 -7.69
N CYS A 7 -12.45 1.76 -6.63
CA CYS A 7 -13.39 2.29 -5.65
C CYS A 7 -14.50 3.12 -6.35
N PRO A 8 -15.79 2.79 -6.17
CA PRO A 8 -16.90 3.46 -6.86
C PRO A 8 -17.01 4.94 -6.48
N LEU A 9 -16.56 5.32 -5.29
CA LEU A 9 -16.54 6.71 -4.82
C LEU A 9 -15.60 7.60 -5.66
N LEU A 10 -14.52 7.04 -6.20
CA LEU A 10 -13.58 7.77 -7.06
C LEU A 10 -14.17 8.04 -8.45
N LEU A 11 -15.08 7.18 -8.93
CA LEU A 11 -15.76 7.38 -10.22
C LEU A 11 -16.90 8.39 -10.12
N GLN A 12 -17.65 8.40 -9.01
CA GLN A 12 -18.78 9.33 -8.83
C GLN A 12 -18.34 10.80 -8.67
N SER A 13 -17.15 11.03 -8.10
CA SER A 13 -16.64 12.36 -7.76
C SER A 13 -15.54 12.87 -8.69
N GLN A 14 -15.14 12.09 -9.70
CA GLN A 14 -13.96 12.37 -10.52
C GLN A 14 -14.02 13.73 -11.25
N ALA A 15 -15.22 14.19 -11.62
CA ALA A 15 -15.42 15.48 -12.28
C ALA A 15 -15.41 16.68 -11.31
N LEU A 16 -15.52 16.43 -10.00
CA LEU A 16 -15.68 17.47 -8.98
C LEU A 16 -14.39 17.76 -8.22
N ILE A 17 -13.43 16.83 -8.22
CA ILE A 17 -12.19 16.92 -7.44
C ILE A 17 -11.03 17.30 -8.38
N ASP A 18 -10.70 18.59 -8.41
CA ASP A 18 -9.48 19.10 -9.04
C ASP A 18 -8.46 19.46 -7.95
N ALA A 19 -7.27 18.87 -8.01
CA ALA A 19 -6.16 19.13 -7.08
C ALA A 19 -4.85 19.20 -7.86
N LEU A 20 -4.22 20.38 -7.89
CA LEU A 20 -3.12 20.69 -8.78
C LEU A 20 -1.77 20.55 -8.09
N GLY A 21 -1.36 19.32 -7.75
CA GLY A 21 -0.17 19.06 -6.95
C GLY A 21 1.17 19.62 -7.46
N TYR A 22 1.33 19.94 -8.76
CA TYR A 22 2.54 20.62 -9.27
C TYR A 22 2.49 22.15 -9.16
N ILE A 23 1.31 22.73 -8.95
CA ILE A 23 1.10 24.18 -8.79
C ILE A 23 0.95 24.52 -7.30
N ASP A 24 0.17 23.73 -6.57
CA ASP A 24 -0.16 23.93 -5.16
C ASP A 24 0.94 23.37 -4.25
N THR A 25 2.09 24.06 -4.23
CA THR A 25 3.26 23.63 -3.44
C THR A 25 3.10 23.84 -1.94
N GLU A 26 2.06 24.57 -1.51
CA GLU A 26 1.76 24.87 -0.10
C GLU A 26 1.48 23.60 0.72
N TYR A 27 0.97 22.55 0.09
CA TYR A 27 0.77 21.25 0.74
C TYR A 27 2.07 20.56 1.15
N ASN A 28 3.23 20.94 0.58
CA ASN A 28 4.51 20.36 0.95
C ASN A 28 5.01 20.84 2.32
N ASP A 29 4.41 21.88 2.92
CA ASP A 29 4.73 22.31 4.28
C ASP A 29 4.15 21.30 5.31
N PRO A 30 4.99 20.68 6.16
CA PRO A 30 4.52 19.77 7.21
C PRO A 30 3.48 20.39 8.14
N LYS A 31 3.51 21.71 8.38
CA LYS A 31 2.52 22.39 9.23
C LYS A 31 1.13 22.37 8.57
N ALA A 32 1.06 22.69 7.28
CA ALA A 32 -0.18 22.62 6.52
C ALA A 32 -0.77 21.21 6.53
N GLN A 33 0.08 20.18 6.35
CA GLN A 33 -0.35 18.78 6.42
C GLN A 33 -0.93 18.40 7.79
N GLN A 34 -0.31 18.85 8.88
CA GLN A 34 -0.82 18.58 10.22
C GLN A 34 -2.19 19.22 10.46
N VAL A 35 -2.36 20.48 10.02
CA VAL A 35 -3.65 21.19 10.12
C VAL A 35 -4.73 20.47 9.31
N VAL A 36 -4.43 20.09 8.07
CA VAL A 36 -5.36 19.33 7.21
C VAL A 36 -5.70 17.97 7.83
N GLN A 37 -4.71 17.22 8.31
CA GLN A 37 -4.97 15.93 8.98
C GLN A 37 -5.82 16.09 10.25
N HIS A 38 -5.63 17.17 11.01
CA HIS A 38 -6.46 17.46 12.18
C HIS A 38 -7.91 17.72 11.77
N MET A 39 -8.14 18.53 10.73
CA MET A 39 -9.49 18.78 10.20
C MET A 39 -10.14 17.50 9.68
N ILE A 40 -9.41 16.65 8.96
CA ILE A 40 -9.92 15.34 8.49
C ILE A 40 -10.34 14.48 9.69
N ARG A 41 -9.51 14.39 10.73
CA ARG A 41 -9.84 13.61 11.93
C ARG A 41 -11.06 14.17 12.66
N ALA A 42 -11.21 15.49 12.76
CA ALA A 42 -12.38 16.11 13.35
C ALA A 42 -13.67 15.85 12.53
N GLU A 43 -13.57 15.83 11.21
CA GLU A 43 -14.70 15.46 10.36
C GLU A 43 -15.04 13.97 10.51
N MET A 44 -14.02 13.10 10.59
CA MET A 44 -14.20 11.66 10.82
C MET A 44 -14.85 11.32 12.16
N THR A 45 -14.81 12.20 13.18
CA THR A 45 -15.56 11.97 14.43
C THR A 45 -17.04 12.34 14.32
N THR A 46 -17.40 13.12 13.30
CA THR A 46 -18.77 13.62 13.08
C THR A 46 -19.68 12.57 12.46
N PHE A 47 -19.11 11.63 11.68
CA PHE A 47 -19.86 10.55 11.05
C PHE A 47 -19.20 9.19 11.28
N ALA A 48 -20.01 8.14 11.44
CA ALA A 48 -19.53 6.77 11.43
C ALA A 48 -19.36 6.29 9.98
N PRO A 49 -18.30 5.53 9.64
CA PRO A 49 -18.16 4.94 8.31
C PRO A 49 -19.37 4.06 7.97
N SER A 50 -19.90 4.17 6.74
CA SER A 50 -20.96 3.28 6.28
C SER A 50 -20.42 1.85 6.12
N ALA A 51 -21.16 0.82 6.51
CA ALA A 51 -20.70 -0.57 6.40
C ALA A 51 -20.32 -0.99 4.96
N SER A 52 -20.90 -0.29 3.97
CA SER A 52 -20.76 -0.59 2.54
C SER A 52 -19.49 -0.02 1.88
N TYR A 53 -18.68 0.77 2.59
CA TYR A 53 -17.51 1.43 1.96
C TYR A 53 -16.43 0.43 1.49
N LEU A 54 -16.46 -0.82 1.95
CA LEU A 54 -15.53 -1.89 1.57
C LEU A 54 -16.13 -2.91 0.61
N ASP A 55 -17.41 -2.82 0.24
CA ASP A 55 -18.12 -3.84 -0.55
C ASP A 55 -17.53 -4.07 -1.95
N PHE A 56 -16.76 -3.09 -2.46
CA PHE A 56 -16.07 -3.20 -3.75
C PHE A 56 -14.80 -4.04 -3.67
N LEU A 57 -14.26 -4.29 -2.46
CA LEU A 57 -13.16 -5.23 -2.28
C LEU A 57 -13.75 -6.64 -2.34
N PRO A 58 -13.12 -7.56 -3.09
CA PRO A 58 -13.54 -8.95 -3.04
C PRO A 58 -13.28 -9.51 -1.65
N ASP A 59 -14.30 -10.16 -1.06
CA ASP A 59 -14.12 -10.98 0.13
C ASP A 59 -13.09 -12.07 -0.19
N TYR A 60 -11.95 -12.03 0.50
CA TYR A 60 -10.90 -13.02 0.34
C TYR A 60 -10.82 -13.91 1.57
N GLU A 61 -11.29 -15.15 1.41
CA GLU A 61 -10.92 -16.24 2.30
C GLU A 61 -9.94 -17.16 1.57
N PRO A 62 -8.74 -17.41 2.12
CA PRO A 62 -7.74 -18.25 1.47
C PRO A 62 -8.28 -19.68 1.37
N THR A 63 -8.70 -20.03 0.16
CA THR A 63 -9.28 -21.34 -0.14
C THR A 63 -8.16 -22.25 -0.64
N PHE A 64 -7.67 -23.13 0.23
CA PHE A 64 -6.61 -24.09 -0.09
C PHE A 64 -7.18 -25.39 -0.68
N GLU A 65 -8.09 -25.28 -1.66
CA GLU A 65 -8.66 -26.42 -2.36
C GLU A 65 -7.55 -27.29 -2.99
N GLY A 66 -7.67 -28.62 -2.89
CA GLY A 66 -6.65 -29.56 -3.37
C GLY A 66 -5.38 -29.67 -2.50
N HIS A 67 -5.23 -28.83 -1.46
CA HIS A 67 -4.05 -28.82 -0.60
C HIS A 67 -4.40 -29.10 0.88
N PRO A 68 -4.65 -30.37 1.25
CA PRO A 68 -5.09 -30.73 2.60
C PRO A 68 -4.10 -30.32 3.70
N ARG A 69 -2.78 -30.33 3.40
CA ARG A 69 -1.74 -29.86 4.33
C ARG A 69 -1.82 -28.35 4.59
N LEU A 70 -2.12 -27.56 3.56
CA LEU A 70 -2.26 -26.11 3.73
C LEU A 70 -3.54 -25.80 4.50
N GLN A 71 -4.63 -26.54 4.27
CA GLN A 71 -5.86 -26.40 5.06
C GLN A 71 -5.63 -26.72 6.54
N SER A 72 -4.90 -27.80 6.87
CA SER A 72 -4.61 -28.13 8.26
C SER A 72 -3.72 -27.08 8.93
N GLU A 73 -2.70 -26.58 8.24
CA GLU A 73 -1.85 -25.50 8.76
C GLU A 73 -2.62 -24.20 8.93
N TYR A 74 -3.49 -23.86 7.98
CA TYR A 74 -4.35 -22.69 8.08
C TYR A 74 -5.28 -22.78 9.31
N ARG A 75 -5.88 -23.95 9.57
CA ARG A 75 -6.68 -24.19 10.78
C ARG A 75 -5.84 -24.07 12.05
N ARG A 76 -4.61 -24.60 12.06
CA ARG A 76 -3.68 -24.50 13.21
C ARG A 76 -3.34 -23.04 13.51
N VAL A 77 -2.97 -22.27 12.49
CA VAL A 77 -2.64 -20.84 12.60
C VAL A 77 -3.87 -20.04 13.04
N LYS A 78 -5.05 -20.33 12.47
CA LYS A 78 -6.33 -19.72 12.88
C LYS A 78 -6.66 -20.00 14.36
N ALA A 79 -6.26 -21.16 14.87
CA ALA A 79 -6.38 -21.53 16.28
C ALA A 79 -5.24 -20.99 17.17
N ASN A 80 -4.29 -20.20 16.64
CA ASN A 80 -3.11 -19.69 17.34
C ASN A 80 -2.24 -20.79 18.00
N VAL A 81 -2.27 -22.01 17.47
CA VAL A 81 -1.45 -23.10 17.99
C VAL A 81 -0.05 -22.98 17.39
N PRO A 82 1.04 -22.88 18.18
CA PRO A 82 2.39 -22.81 17.65
C PRO A 82 2.76 -24.08 16.88
N LEU A 83 3.63 -23.95 15.88
CA LEU A 83 4.10 -25.12 15.12
C LEU A 83 4.99 -25.97 16.02
N THR A 84 4.71 -27.27 16.11
CA THR A 84 5.64 -28.22 16.71
C THR A 84 6.88 -28.28 15.83
N ALA A 85 8.01 -27.79 16.36
CA ALA A 85 9.28 -27.83 15.67
C ALA A 85 9.65 -29.26 15.29
N ILE A 86 10.52 -29.40 14.28
CA ILE A 86 11.08 -30.70 13.88
C ILE A 86 11.75 -31.31 15.13
N ASP A 87 11.28 -32.49 15.53
CA ASP A 87 11.89 -33.21 16.64
C ASP A 87 13.26 -33.74 16.23
N LEU A 88 14.31 -33.05 16.68
CA LEU A 88 15.70 -33.44 16.44
C LEU A 88 16.07 -34.70 17.24
N ASN A 89 15.36 -35.01 18.34
CA ASN A 89 15.61 -36.21 19.13
C ASN A 89 15.32 -37.49 18.35
N ARG A 90 14.46 -37.42 17.33
CA ARG A 90 14.16 -38.54 16.44
C ARG A 90 15.40 -39.08 15.71
N TYR A 91 16.38 -38.23 15.42
CA TYR A 91 17.59 -38.59 14.69
C TYR A 91 18.76 -38.95 15.61
N HIS A 92 18.62 -38.75 16.92
CA HIS A 92 19.60 -39.16 17.91
C HIS A 92 19.28 -40.57 18.42
N VAL A 93 20.09 -41.54 18.03
CA VAL A 93 20.06 -42.88 18.62
C VAL A 93 20.82 -42.80 19.94
N LYS A 94 20.12 -42.97 21.07
CA LYS A 94 20.72 -43.09 22.40
C LYS A 94 20.54 -44.51 22.91
N GLU A 95 21.52 -44.99 23.66
CA GLU A 95 21.44 -46.28 24.35
C GLU A 95 20.35 -46.22 25.44
N PRO A 96 19.51 -47.27 25.59
CA PRO A 96 18.59 -47.36 26.72
C PRO A 96 19.36 -47.35 28.05
N ALA A 97 19.05 -46.40 28.94
CA ALA A 97 19.71 -46.25 30.24
C ALA A 97 18.72 -46.34 31.41
N GLY A 98 19.20 -46.66 32.61
CA GLY A 98 18.36 -46.77 33.82
C GLY A 98 17.37 -47.93 33.76
N ALA A 99 16.12 -47.71 34.16
CA ALA A 99 15.07 -48.75 34.19
C ALA A 99 14.74 -49.36 32.81
N HIS A 100 15.15 -48.72 31.72
CA HIS A 100 14.99 -49.23 30.36
C HIS A 100 16.18 -50.09 29.88
N ALA A 101 17.28 -50.13 30.62
CA ALA A 101 18.44 -50.96 30.28
C ALA A 101 18.19 -52.46 30.50
N ASP A 102 17.29 -52.81 31.42
CA ASP A 102 16.94 -54.21 31.69
C ASP A 102 15.77 -54.72 30.82
N SER A 103 15.18 -53.83 30.01
CA SER A 103 14.01 -54.13 29.16
C SER A 103 14.45 -54.54 27.75
N VAL A 104 14.16 -55.78 27.36
CA VAL A 104 14.46 -56.31 26.01
C VAL A 104 13.79 -55.48 24.91
N ASP A 105 12.53 -55.11 25.10
CA ASP A 105 11.75 -54.31 24.13
C ASP A 105 12.39 -52.94 23.84
N ALA A 106 12.98 -52.31 24.85
CA ALA A 106 13.66 -51.02 24.71
C ALA A 106 14.94 -51.15 23.86
N TRP A 107 15.69 -52.24 24.04
CA TRP A 107 16.86 -52.55 23.21
C TRP A 107 16.48 -52.89 21.77
N GLU A 108 15.44 -53.67 21.54
CA GLU A 108 14.92 -53.95 20.19
C GLU A 108 14.45 -52.68 19.48
N GLY A 109 13.79 -51.78 20.21
CA GLY A 109 13.42 -50.45 19.72
C GLY A 109 14.63 -49.59 19.33
N ALA A 110 15.69 -49.61 20.15
CA ALA A 110 16.93 -48.89 19.87
C ALA A 110 17.68 -49.46 18.66
N VAL A 111 17.75 -50.79 18.52
CA VAL A 111 18.37 -51.47 17.37
C VAL A 111 17.64 -51.13 16.07
N ARG A 112 16.30 -51.16 16.06
CA ARG A 112 15.51 -50.73 14.89
C ARG A 112 15.79 -49.29 14.49
N LYS A 113 15.89 -48.36 15.46
CA LYS A 113 16.25 -46.96 15.19
C LYS A 113 17.69 -46.83 14.65
N LEU A 114 18.62 -47.63 15.16
CA LEU A 114 20.00 -47.66 14.68
C LEU A 114 20.07 -48.15 13.22
N GLN A 115 19.37 -49.23 12.88
CA GLN A 115 19.29 -49.75 11.51
C GLN A 115 18.79 -48.69 10.53
N VAL A 116 17.72 -47.96 10.90
CA VAL A 116 17.21 -46.83 10.12
C VAL A 116 18.26 -45.72 9.96
N SER A 117 18.99 -45.41 11.03
CA SER A 117 20.05 -44.39 10.99
C SER A 117 21.21 -44.79 10.07
N VAL A 118 21.64 -46.05 10.12
CA VAL A 118 22.68 -46.59 9.23
C VAL A 118 22.25 -46.49 7.77
N GLN A 119 21.01 -46.90 7.46
CA GLN A 119 20.48 -46.77 6.10
C GLN A 119 20.45 -45.30 5.66
N GLN A 120 19.98 -44.38 6.51
CA GLN A 120 19.97 -42.95 6.20
C GLN A 120 21.38 -42.39 5.95
N GLN A 121 22.41 -42.86 6.67
CA GLN A 121 23.78 -42.47 6.38
C GLN A 121 24.29 -43.04 5.04
N SER A 122 23.93 -44.28 4.70
CA SER A 122 24.23 -44.85 3.38
C SER A 122 23.60 -44.02 2.26
N ASP A 123 22.31 -43.68 2.38
CA ASP A 123 21.61 -42.82 1.43
C ASP A 123 22.20 -41.40 1.39
N ARG A 124 22.73 -40.89 2.51
CA ARG A 124 23.42 -39.60 2.54
C ARG A 124 24.73 -39.65 1.75
N VAL A 125 25.50 -40.73 1.85
CA VAL A 125 26.74 -40.90 1.08
C VAL A 125 26.44 -40.89 -0.41
N THR A 126 25.46 -41.67 -0.87
CA THR A 126 25.08 -41.69 -2.29
C THR A 126 24.58 -40.32 -2.78
N ASN A 127 23.79 -39.61 -1.96
CA ASN A 127 23.37 -38.24 -2.28
C ASN A 127 24.55 -37.26 -2.38
N LEU A 128 25.55 -37.39 -1.50
CA LEU A 128 26.77 -36.56 -1.54
C LEU A 128 27.63 -36.87 -2.77
N GLU A 129 27.75 -38.13 -3.17
CA GLU A 129 28.43 -38.53 -4.40
C GLU A 129 27.75 -37.92 -5.63
N LEU A 130 26.42 -37.98 -5.70
CA LEU A 130 25.64 -37.32 -6.76
C LEU A 130 25.83 -35.80 -6.75
N GLN A 131 25.82 -35.18 -5.57
CA GLN A 131 26.06 -33.75 -5.44
C GLN A 131 27.49 -33.36 -5.85
N GLN A 132 28.49 -34.19 -5.54
CA GLN A 132 29.87 -33.96 -5.98
C GLN A 132 30.00 -34.05 -7.49
N ALA A 133 29.33 -35.02 -8.12
CA ALA A 133 29.37 -35.23 -9.57
C ALA A 133 28.64 -34.14 -10.37
N TYR A 134 27.44 -33.72 -9.92
CA TYR A 134 26.55 -32.87 -10.72
C TYR A 134 26.26 -31.50 -10.11
N GLY A 135 26.48 -31.32 -8.81
CA GLY A 135 26.08 -30.12 -8.08
C GLY A 135 26.66 -28.85 -8.67
N SER A 136 27.96 -28.83 -8.98
CA SER A 136 28.62 -27.64 -9.57
C SER A 136 28.00 -27.22 -10.91
N LYS A 137 27.67 -28.17 -11.78
CA LYS A 137 27.04 -27.90 -13.08
C LYS A 137 25.59 -27.41 -12.89
N LEU A 138 24.83 -28.06 -12.02
CA LEU A 138 23.45 -27.67 -11.71
C LEU A 138 23.40 -26.25 -11.13
N TRP A 139 24.31 -25.91 -10.21
CA TRP A 139 24.38 -24.57 -9.62
C TRP A 139 24.69 -23.49 -10.66
N LYS A 140 25.55 -23.76 -11.64
CA LYS A 140 25.81 -22.81 -12.74
C LYS A 140 24.57 -22.57 -13.60
N VAL A 141 23.83 -23.62 -13.95
CA VAL A 141 22.57 -23.51 -14.71
C VAL A 141 21.54 -22.73 -13.90
N ARG A 142 21.40 -23.05 -12.61
CA ARG A 142 20.49 -22.34 -11.70
C ARG A 142 20.85 -20.87 -11.56
N ALA A 143 22.13 -20.53 -11.43
CA ALA A 143 22.59 -19.14 -11.39
C ALA A 143 22.19 -18.39 -12.67
N SER A 144 22.46 -18.96 -13.84
CA SER A 144 22.05 -18.36 -15.12
C SER A 144 20.53 -18.20 -15.25
N MET A 145 19.75 -19.15 -14.75
CA MET A 145 18.28 -19.05 -14.72
C MET A 145 17.83 -17.91 -13.80
N LEU A 146 18.42 -17.80 -12.60
CA LEU A 146 18.11 -16.73 -11.66
C LEU A 146 18.51 -15.36 -12.20
N ASP A 147 19.65 -15.24 -12.87
CA ASP A 147 20.08 -14.00 -13.54
C ASP A 147 19.07 -13.59 -14.62
N GLY A 148 18.59 -14.56 -15.41
CA GLY A 148 17.54 -14.34 -16.42
C GLY A 148 16.21 -13.89 -15.80
N MET A 149 15.80 -14.49 -14.67
CA MET A 149 14.59 -14.07 -13.94
C MET A 149 14.76 -12.67 -13.34
N SER A 150 15.93 -12.35 -12.79
CA SER A 150 16.24 -11.01 -12.27
C SER A 150 16.12 -9.97 -13.38
N ALA A 151 16.73 -10.22 -14.54
CA ALA A 151 16.68 -9.31 -15.67
C ALA A 151 15.24 -9.07 -16.17
N GLN A 152 14.37 -10.10 -16.13
CA GLN A 152 12.96 -9.95 -16.47
C GLN A 152 12.21 -9.06 -15.46
N CYS A 153 12.44 -9.27 -14.17
CA CYS A 153 11.87 -8.43 -13.11
C CYS A 153 12.35 -6.98 -13.22
N ASP A 154 13.65 -6.76 -13.47
CA ASP A 154 14.23 -5.44 -13.63
C ASP A 154 13.65 -4.71 -14.84
N LYS A 155 13.47 -5.43 -15.96
CA LYS A 155 12.80 -4.89 -17.14
C LYS A 155 11.36 -4.49 -16.84
N ALA A 156 10.57 -5.35 -16.20
CA ALA A 156 9.19 -5.03 -15.84
C ALA A 156 9.11 -3.81 -14.90
N LEU A 157 10.05 -3.69 -13.97
CA LEU A 157 10.18 -2.54 -13.09
C LEU A 157 10.55 -1.25 -13.84
N GLN A 158 11.45 -1.34 -14.83
CA GLN A 158 11.79 -0.19 -15.69
C GLN A 158 10.59 0.24 -16.55
N ASP A 159 9.90 -0.71 -17.17
CA ASP A 159 8.74 -0.44 -18.01
C ASP A 159 7.60 0.22 -17.21
N THR A 160 7.32 -0.28 -15.99
CA THR A 160 6.31 0.31 -15.10
C THR A 160 6.70 1.69 -14.58
N ARG A 161 7.99 1.90 -14.26
CA ARG A 161 8.51 3.24 -13.91
C ARG A 161 8.36 4.22 -15.07
N ALA A 162 8.75 3.83 -16.28
CA ALA A 162 8.61 4.64 -17.47
C ALA A 162 7.15 5.01 -17.76
N ALA A 163 6.22 4.06 -17.62
CA ALA A 163 4.78 4.32 -17.77
C ALA A 163 4.24 5.30 -16.70
N SER A 164 4.68 5.15 -15.45
CA SER A 164 4.35 6.07 -14.35
C SER A 164 4.92 7.47 -14.59
N GLU A 165 6.17 7.57 -15.02
CA GLU A 165 6.84 8.82 -15.34
C GLU A 165 6.17 9.53 -16.53
N ALA A 166 5.85 8.82 -17.60
CA ALA A 166 5.12 9.37 -18.74
C ALA A 166 3.77 9.98 -18.31
N THR A 167 3.06 9.31 -17.41
CA THR A 167 1.81 9.81 -16.84
C THR A 167 2.04 11.08 -16.01
N ASN A 168 3.07 11.08 -15.15
CA ASN A 168 3.41 12.25 -14.33
C ASN A 168 3.85 13.45 -15.18
N VAL A 169 4.63 13.22 -16.24
CA VAL A 169 5.03 14.25 -17.21
C VAL A 169 3.80 14.85 -17.89
N LYS A 170 2.88 14.01 -18.37
CA LYS A 170 1.62 14.48 -18.98
C LYS A 170 0.81 15.33 -18.00
N ARG A 171 0.61 14.88 -16.76
CA ARG A 171 -0.08 15.66 -15.71
C ARG A 171 0.60 17.00 -15.46
N LYS A 172 1.93 17.01 -15.33
CA LYS A 172 2.70 18.25 -15.11
C LYS A 172 2.51 19.24 -16.27
N GLN A 173 2.56 18.76 -17.51
CA GLN A 173 2.34 19.61 -18.69
C GLN A 173 0.92 20.20 -18.69
N GLU A 174 -0.10 19.39 -18.45
CA GLU A 174 -1.50 19.84 -18.40
C GLU A 174 -1.72 20.90 -17.33
N GLN A 175 -1.17 20.71 -16.13
CA GLN A 175 -1.24 21.67 -15.04
C GLN A 175 -0.52 22.98 -15.41
N LEU A 176 0.74 22.91 -15.87
CA LEU A 176 1.52 24.09 -16.23
C LEU A 176 0.91 24.90 -17.39
N LEU A 177 0.25 24.24 -18.35
CA LEU A 177 -0.46 24.92 -19.43
C LEU A 177 -1.68 25.72 -18.93
N ASN A 178 -2.35 25.23 -17.89
CA ASN A 178 -3.55 25.88 -17.34
C ASN A 178 -3.24 26.85 -16.20
N ALA A 179 -2.08 26.75 -15.54
CA ALA A 179 -1.69 27.63 -14.43
C ALA A 179 -1.76 29.14 -14.77
N PRO A 180 -1.27 29.62 -15.93
CA PRO A 180 -1.36 31.04 -16.29
C PRO A 180 -2.80 31.53 -16.43
N LYS A 181 -3.71 30.66 -16.90
CA LYS A 181 -5.14 30.99 -17.02
C LYS A 181 -5.75 31.19 -15.63
N LEU A 182 -5.47 30.30 -14.69
CA LEU A 182 -5.93 30.42 -13.29
C LEU A 182 -5.42 31.71 -12.65
N GLN A 183 -4.13 32.01 -12.79
CA GLN A 183 -3.56 33.26 -12.29
C GLN A 183 -4.20 34.49 -12.94
N SER A 184 -4.52 34.43 -14.24
CA SER A 184 -5.21 35.52 -14.93
C SER A 184 -6.62 35.72 -14.39
N TYR A 185 -7.35 34.64 -14.08
CA TYR A 185 -8.68 34.72 -13.50
C TYR A 185 -8.64 35.25 -12.07
N GLN A 186 -7.67 34.82 -11.26
CA GLN A 186 -7.47 35.35 -9.92
C GLN A 186 -7.20 36.86 -9.94
N ARG A 187 -6.33 37.34 -10.83
CA ARG A 187 -6.06 38.78 -10.98
C ARG A 187 -7.31 39.55 -11.42
N LYS A 188 -8.05 39.03 -12.40
CA LYS A 188 -9.32 39.64 -12.84
C LYS A 188 -10.35 39.70 -11.71
N LEU A 189 -10.42 38.65 -10.89
CA LEU A 189 -11.33 38.61 -9.74
C LEU A 189 -10.97 39.70 -8.72
N LEU A 190 -9.69 39.82 -8.37
CA LEU A 190 -9.22 40.86 -7.45
C LEU A 190 -9.49 42.28 -8.00
N ASP A 191 -9.15 42.51 -9.27
CA ASP A 191 -9.41 43.80 -9.95
C ASP A 191 -10.90 44.15 -9.98
N LEU A 192 -11.78 43.17 -10.22
CA LEU A 192 -13.23 43.38 -10.18
C LEU A 192 -13.75 43.67 -8.77
N VAL A 193 -13.22 43.00 -7.75
CA VAL A 193 -13.56 43.28 -6.34
C VAL A 193 -13.12 44.69 -5.97
N GLU A 194 -11.88 45.06 -6.27
CA GLU A 194 -11.36 46.42 -6.01
C GLU A 194 -12.17 47.50 -6.74
N LYS A 195 -12.56 47.24 -7.99
CA LYS A 195 -13.43 48.14 -8.76
C LYS A 195 -14.81 48.28 -8.14
N ASN A 196 -15.43 47.18 -7.72
CA ASN A 196 -16.72 47.22 -7.04
C ASN A 196 -16.64 48.02 -5.74
N ASP A 197 -15.60 47.80 -4.93
CA ASP A 197 -15.37 48.53 -3.67
C ASP A 197 -15.10 50.02 -3.92
N ALA A 198 -14.39 50.36 -5.00
CA ALA A 198 -14.16 51.75 -5.40
C ALA A 198 -15.46 52.44 -5.83
N ILE A 199 -16.31 51.74 -6.61
CA ILE A 199 -17.62 52.24 -7.03
C ILE A 199 -18.53 52.45 -5.82
N GLN A 200 -18.61 51.49 -4.89
CA GLN A 200 -19.41 51.62 -3.68
C GLN A 200 -18.99 52.85 -2.86
N ARG A 201 -17.69 53.01 -2.60
CA ARG A 201 -17.16 54.19 -1.89
C ARG A 201 -17.44 55.51 -2.60
N ALA A 202 -17.37 55.52 -3.94
CA ALA A 202 -17.68 56.71 -4.73
C ALA A 202 -19.17 57.07 -4.65
N THR A 203 -20.06 56.08 -4.75
CA THR A 203 -21.50 56.26 -4.62
C THR A 203 -21.87 56.77 -3.23
N GLU A 204 -21.35 56.17 -2.15
CA GLU A 204 -21.58 56.63 -0.78
C GLU A 204 -21.15 58.09 -0.57
N LYS A 205 -19.97 58.46 -1.09
CA LYS A 205 -19.47 59.83 -1.03
C LYS A 205 -20.38 60.80 -1.79
N GLN A 206 -20.89 60.39 -2.94
CA GLN A 206 -21.80 61.20 -3.74
C GLN A 206 -23.17 61.34 -3.08
N GLU A 207 -23.70 60.28 -2.47
CA GLU A 207 -24.93 60.33 -1.68
C GLU A 207 -24.80 61.26 -0.47
N GLN A 208 -23.67 61.23 0.26
CA GLN A 208 -23.40 62.16 1.35
C GLN A 208 -23.37 63.61 0.86
N ARG A 209 -22.77 63.88 -0.32
CA ARG A 209 -22.78 65.20 -0.95
C ARG A 209 -24.21 65.63 -1.31
N HIS A 210 -25.01 64.76 -1.90
CA HIS A 210 -26.41 65.05 -2.21
C HIS A 210 -27.25 65.31 -0.95
N LYS A 211 -27.07 64.53 0.13
CA LYS A 211 -27.72 64.76 1.42
C LYS A 211 -27.37 66.13 1.99
N LYS A 212 -26.08 66.50 1.99
CA LYS A 212 -25.63 67.84 2.43
C LYS A 212 -26.21 68.96 1.57
N ALA A 213 -26.23 68.79 0.24
CA ALA A 213 -26.78 69.78 -0.67
C ALA A 213 -28.30 69.99 -0.46
N ARG A 214 -29.07 68.91 -0.21
CA ARG A 214 -30.50 69.01 0.13
C ARG A 214 -30.71 69.75 1.45
N LEU A 215 -29.98 69.40 2.50
CA LEU A 215 -30.07 70.11 3.79
C LEU A 215 -29.77 71.60 3.66
N ASN A 216 -28.79 71.98 2.84
CA ASN A 216 -28.47 73.39 2.59
C ASN A 216 -29.55 74.11 1.79
N ALA A 217 -30.18 73.44 0.82
CA ALA A 217 -31.28 74.01 0.04
C ALA A 217 -32.54 74.20 0.91
N ASP A 218 -32.86 73.24 1.77
CA ASP A 218 -33.98 73.31 2.70
C ASP A 218 -33.76 74.38 3.80
N ALA A 219 -32.51 74.74 4.12
CA ALA A 219 -32.17 75.80 5.07
C ALA A 219 -32.19 77.23 4.47
N GLN A 220 -32.28 77.35 3.14
CA GLN A 220 -32.34 78.63 2.41
C GLN A 220 -33.78 78.99 1.95
N ALA A 221 -34.73 78.07 2.12
CA ALA A 221 -36.16 78.27 1.90
C ALA A 221 -36.85 78.63 3.23
#